data_AF-A0A352Y4K7-F1
#
_entry.id   AF-A0A352Y4K7-F1
#
_cell.length_a   1.000
_cell.length_b   1.000
_cell.length_c   1.000
_cell.angle_alpha   90.00
_cell.angle_beta   90.00
_cell.angle_gamma   90.00
#
_symmetry.space_group_name_H-M   'P 1'
#
loop_
_entity.id
_entity.type
_entity.pdbx_description
1 polymer ?
#
loop_
_entity_poly.entity_id
_entity_poly.type
_entity_poly.pdbx_seq_one_letter_code
_entity_poly.pdbx_strand_id
1 'polypeptide(L)'
;MYSEGVKRLFHLKGDRIILKSALLHKTAPQVAQEIHACIGCNECLLACPAVAEAISIDVLNRETLSGAISAPIARFARSCYQCGACVAPCPVGLHRDAMMMWIKVRLLRSGRGE
;
A
#
# COMPACT_ATOMS: atom_id res chain seq x y z
N MET A 1 -14.65 36.47 -0.61
CA MET A 1 -15.90 35.80 -1.00
C MET A 1 -15.75 34.32 -0.63
N TYR A 2 -15.98 34.00 0.65
CA TYR A 2 -15.88 32.64 1.17
C TYR A 2 -17.24 31.97 1.00
N SER A 3 -17.32 30.95 0.13
CA SER A 3 -18.55 30.20 -0.09
C SER A 3 -18.78 29.21 1.05
N GLU A 4 -19.93 29.37 1.69
CA GLU A 4 -20.58 28.44 2.60
C GLU A 4 -20.67 27.01 2.03
N GLY A 5 -20.67 26.00 2.92
CA GLY A 5 -21.27 24.71 2.54
C GLY A 5 -20.73 23.47 3.21
N VAL A 6 -20.60 23.40 4.54
CA VAL A 6 -20.49 22.09 5.23
C VAL A 6 -21.39 22.07 6.47
N LYS A 7 -22.70 21.94 6.24
CA LYS A 7 -23.65 21.48 7.26
C LYS A 7 -24.43 20.30 6.70
N ARG A 8 -24.03 19.07 7.03
CA ARG A 8 -24.94 17.92 7.13
C ARG A 8 -24.56 17.01 8.29
N LEU A 9 -25.19 17.35 9.43
CA LEU A 9 -25.93 16.48 10.35
C LEU A 9 -25.37 15.06 10.57
N PHE A 10 -24.59 14.91 11.65
CA PHE A 10 -24.34 13.61 12.28
C PHE A 10 -25.64 13.14 12.97
N HIS A 11 -26.22 12.05 12.48
CA HIS A 11 -27.21 11.27 13.23
C HIS A 11 -26.49 10.08 13.87
N LEU A 12 -26.33 10.13 15.19
CA LEU A 12 -25.72 9.08 16.01
C LEU A 12 -26.71 7.93 16.19
N LYS A 13 -26.46 6.78 15.56
CA LYS A 13 -27.10 5.51 15.92
C LYS A 13 -26.12 4.34 15.69
N GLY A 14 -25.60 3.78 16.78
CA GLY A 14 -24.93 2.49 16.85
C GLY A 14 -23.47 2.48 16.39
N ASP A 15 -22.56 2.17 17.32
CA ASP A 15 -21.10 2.13 17.12
C ASP A 15 -20.63 0.99 16.19
N ARG A 16 -20.95 1.11 14.91
CA ARG A 16 -20.11 0.56 13.84
C ARG A 16 -19.47 1.74 13.14
N ILE A 17 -18.20 1.96 13.44
CA ILE A 17 -17.33 2.77 12.59
C ILE A 17 -17.26 2.04 11.24
N ILE A 18 -18.18 2.37 10.33
CA ILE A 18 -17.98 2.10 8.90
C ILE A 18 -16.82 3.02 8.53
N LEU A 19 -15.60 2.49 8.55
CA LEU A 19 -14.43 3.15 8.01
C LEU A 19 -14.68 3.29 6.49
N LYS A 20 -15.43 4.31 6.09
CA LYS A 20 -15.52 4.74 4.69
C LYS A 20 -14.08 4.90 4.23
N SER A 21 -13.70 4.21 3.15
CA SER A 21 -12.35 3.98 2.60
C SER A 21 -11.46 5.21 2.36
N ALA A 22 -11.27 6.06 3.37
CA ALA A 22 -10.79 7.42 3.16
C ALA A 22 -9.26 7.57 3.08
N LEU A 23 -8.44 6.50 3.07
CA LEU A 23 -6.98 6.68 3.23
C LEU A 23 -6.08 5.77 2.35
N LEU A 24 -6.62 4.98 1.43
CA LEU A 24 -5.79 4.21 0.48
C LEU A 24 -6.06 4.70 -0.94
N HIS A 25 -5.01 5.06 -1.70
CA HIS A 25 -5.17 5.47 -3.10
C HIS A 25 -5.47 4.29 -4.04
N LYS A 26 -5.29 3.03 -3.59
CA LYS A 26 -5.80 1.83 -4.27
C LYS A 26 -6.40 0.82 -3.28
N THR A 27 -7.47 0.17 -3.70
CA THR A 27 -8.13 -0.93 -2.99
C THR A 27 -7.36 -2.24 -3.16
N ALA A 28 -7.67 -3.25 -2.33
CA ALA A 28 -7.03 -4.58 -2.44
C ALA A 28 -7.19 -5.23 -3.83
N PRO A 29 -8.38 -5.21 -4.49
CA PRO A 29 -8.51 -5.72 -5.85
C PRO A 29 -7.66 -4.95 -6.87
N GLN A 30 -7.55 -3.62 -6.73
CA GLN A 30 -6.70 -2.81 -7.61
C GLN A 30 -5.20 -3.13 -7.41
N VAL A 31 -4.76 -3.29 -6.16
CA VAL A 31 -3.40 -3.75 -5.84
C VAL A 31 -3.11 -5.12 -6.48
N ALA A 32 -4.07 -6.04 -6.41
CA ALA A 32 -3.93 -7.35 -7.05
C ALA A 32 -3.80 -7.24 -8.58
N GLN A 33 -4.62 -6.40 -9.22
CA GLN A 33 -4.54 -6.14 -10.64
C GLN A 33 -3.17 -5.59 -11.04
N GLU A 34 -2.62 -4.64 -10.28
CA GLU A 34 -1.28 -4.11 -10.55
C GLU A 34 -0.18 -5.16 -10.41
N ILE A 35 -0.27 -6.03 -9.40
CA ILE A 35 0.69 -7.12 -9.21
C ILE A 35 0.64 -8.10 -10.39
N HIS A 36 -0.56 -8.44 -10.88
CA HIS A 36 -0.71 -9.27 -12.08
C HIS A 36 -0.19 -8.60 -13.36
N ALA A 37 -0.19 -7.27 -13.42
CA ALA A 37 0.39 -6.51 -14.53
C ALA A 37 1.91 -6.29 -14.41
N CYS A 38 2.53 -6.68 -13.30
CA CYS A 38 3.96 -6.51 -13.09
C CYS A 38 4.80 -7.42 -14.00
N ILE A 39 5.66 -6.82 -14.81
CA ILE A 39 6.55 -7.53 -15.74
C ILE A 39 7.91 -7.94 -15.16
N GLY A 40 8.14 -7.72 -13.86
CA GLY A 40 9.37 -8.14 -13.18
C GLY A 40 10.63 -7.32 -13.48
N CYS A 41 10.51 -6.10 -14.03
CA CYS A 41 11.65 -5.29 -14.46
C CYS A 41 12.49 -4.65 -13.34
N ASN A 42 12.06 -4.70 -12.08
CA ASN A 42 12.76 -4.15 -10.91
C ASN A 42 13.00 -2.63 -10.86
N GLU A 43 12.63 -1.85 -11.86
CA GLU A 43 12.82 -0.38 -11.88
C GLU A 43 12.27 0.33 -10.61
N CYS A 44 11.11 -0.11 -10.13
CA CYS A 44 10.51 0.42 -8.91
C CYS A 44 11.33 0.15 -7.64
N LEU A 45 12.15 -0.91 -7.61
CA LEU A 45 13.04 -1.22 -6.50
C LEU A 45 14.35 -0.43 -6.62
N LEU A 46 14.90 -0.33 -7.83
CA LEU A 46 16.13 0.42 -8.12
C LEU A 46 15.99 1.91 -7.81
N ALA A 47 14.82 2.48 -8.08
CA ALA A 47 14.55 3.89 -7.82
C ALA A 47 14.16 4.20 -6.36
N CYS A 48 13.94 3.19 -5.51
CA CYS A 48 13.37 3.40 -4.19
C CYS A 48 14.45 3.68 -3.13
N PRO A 49 14.46 4.88 -2.51
CA PRO A 49 15.46 5.21 -1.47
C PRO A 49 15.27 4.46 -0.15
N ALA A 50 14.14 3.77 0.04
CA ALA A 50 13.84 3.02 1.25
C ALA A 50 14.29 1.55 1.19
N VAL A 51 14.75 1.07 0.03
CA VAL A 51 15.28 -0.29 -0.13
C VAL A 51 16.72 -0.29 0.39
N ALA A 52 16.94 -0.90 1.56
CA ALA A 52 18.26 -0.97 2.21
C ALA A 52 19.01 -2.29 1.93
N GLU A 53 18.31 -3.31 1.47
CA GLU A 53 18.85 -4.64 1.18
C GLU A 53 18.21 -5.19 -0.10
N ALA A 54 18.90 -6.10 -0.79
CA ALA A 54 18.36 -6.71 -1.99
C ALA A 54 17.10 -7.54 -1.66
N ILE A 55 16.00 -7.23 -2.34
CA ILE A 55 14.74 -7.97 -2.27
C ILE A 55 14.32 -8.38 -3.67
N SER A 56 13.68 -9.55 -3.82
CA SER A 56 13.16 -9.95 -5.13
C SER A 56 11.73 -9.44 -5.31
N ILE A 57 11.44 -8.94 -6.52
CA ILE A 57 10.13 -8.40 -6.87
C ILE A 57 9.03 -9.45 -6.84
N ASP A 58 9.34 -10.71 -7.17
CA ASP A 58 8.40 -11.82 -7.10
C ASP A 58 8.02 -12.17 -5.65
N VAL A 59 9.00 -12.15 -4.73
CA VAL A 59 8.76 -12.32 -3.29
C VAL A 59 7.90 -11.18 -2.78
N LEU A 60 8.26 -9.93 -3.10
CA LEU A 60 7.47 -8.76 -2.70
C LEU A 60 6.03 -8.81 -3.22
N ASN A 61 5.84 -9.18 -4.49
CA ASN A 61 4.52 -9.31 -5.12
C ASN A 61 3.68 -10.40 -4.42
N ARG A 62 4.23 -11.60 -4.25
CA ARG A 62 3.56 -12.72 -3.58
C ARG A 62 3.17 -12.34 -2.14
N GLU A 63 4.12 -11.79 -1.40
CA GLU A 63 3.93 -11.39 0.01
C GLU A 63 3.10 -10.12 0.17
N THR A 64 2.79 -9.38 -0.90
CA THR A 64 1.76 -8.34 -0.88
C THR A 64 0.35 -8.95 -0.94
N LEU A 65 0.16 -10.01 -1.73
CA LEU A 65 -1.15 -10.67 -1.92
C LEU A 65 -1.55 -11.58 -0.76
N SER A 66 -0.65 -12.48 -0.34
CA SER A 66 -0.98 -13.55 0.60
C SER A 66 0.24 -14.01 1.42
N GLY A 67 0.06 -15.06 2.23
CA GLY A 67 1.13 -15.71 2.99
C GLY A 67 1.64 -14.93 4.21
N ALA A 68 2.75 -15.42 4.79
CA ALA A 68 3.50 -14.67 5.80
C ALA A 68 4.33 -13.57 5.14
N ILE A 69 4.50 -12.45 5.83
CA ILE A 69 5.40 -11.38 5.38
C ILE A 69 6.77 -11.65 5.99
N SER A 70 7.77 -11.87 5.14
CA SER A 70 9.14 -12.14 5.55
C SER A 70 9.78 -10.92 6.22
N ALA A 71 10.82 -11.16 7.02
CA ALA A 71 11.52 -10.09 7.73
C ALA A 71 12.09 -8.99 6.80
N PRO A 72 12.70 -9.31 5.64
CA PRO A 72 13.15 -8.29 4.70
C PRO A 72 12.02 -7.42 4.14
N ILE A 73 10.91 -8.03 3.75
CA ILE A 73 9.74 -7.29 3.24
C ILE A 73 9.10 -6.46 4.35
N ALA A 74 9.04 -6.96 5.58
CA ALA A 74 8.57 -6.21 6.72
C ALA A 74 9.45 -4.99 7.03
N ARG A 75 10.78 -5.13 6.97
CA ARG A 75 11.71 -4.00 7.12
C ARG A 75 11.52 -2.98 6.02
N PHE A 76 11.47 -3.42 4.76
CA PHE A 76 11.22 -2.51 3.63
C PHE A 76 9.88 -1.76 3.78
N ALA A 77 8.81 -2.45 4.18
CA ALA A 77 7.52 -1.82 4.42
C ALA A 77 7.58 -0.76 5.53
N ARG A 78 8.33 -1.01 6.61
CA ARG A 78 8.54 -0.02 7.69
C ARG A 78 9.36 1.18 7.20
N SER A 79 10.39 0.96 6.39
CA SER A 79 11.23 2.03 5.81
C SER A 79 10.52 2.83 4.72
N CYS A 80 9.54 2.25 4.03
CA CYS A 80 8.78 2.93 2.99
C CYS A 80 7.99 4.12 3.56
N TYR A 81 8.40 5.35 3.27
CA TYR A 81 7.73 6.58 3.73
C TYR A 81 6.78 7.18 2.68
N GLN A 82 6.30 6.36 1.73
CA GLN A 82 5.28 6.73 0.75
C GLN A 82 5.65 7.95 -0.12
N CYS A 83 6.90 8.01 -0.58
CA CYS A 83 7.39 9.11 -1.42
C CYS A 83 6.95 9.05 -2.89
N GLY A 84 6.45 7.90 -3.37
CA GLY A 84 6.03 7.73 -4.76
C GLY A 84 7.17 7.60 -5.78
N ALA A 85 8.44 7.57 -5.38
CA ALA A 85 9.61 7.47 -6.30
C ALA A 85 9.54 6.25 -7.23
N CYS A 86 8.80 5.22 -6.84
CA CYS A 86 8.59 3.99 -7.59
C CYS A 86 7.57 4.09 -8.74
N VAL A 87 6.80 5.18 -8.85
CA VAL A 87 5.70 5.31 -9.83
C VAL A 87 6.24 5.67 -11.22
N ALA A 88 6.97 6.78 -11.34
CA ALA A 88 7.46 7.27 -12.64
C ALA A 88 8.39 6.28 -13.38
N PRO A 89 9.28 5.51 -12.71
CA PRO A 89 10.15 4.54 -13.37
C PRO A 89 9.42 3.28 -13.86
N CYS A 90 8.17 3.04 -13.48
CA CYS A 90 7.48 1.81 -13.85
C CYS A 90 7.05 1.85 -15.32
N PRO A 91 7.59 0.98 -16.21
CA PRO A 91 7.27 1.02 -17.64
C PRO A 91 5.83 0.63 -17.98
N VAL A 92 5.10 0.06 -17.02
CA VAL A 92 3.68 -0.31 -17.14
C VAL A 92 2.78 0.44 -16.15
N GLY A 93 3.29 1.54 -15.57
CA GLY A 93 2.49 2.51 -14.81
C GLY A 93 1.93 2.02 -13.47
N LEU A 94 2.64 1.14 -12.77
CA LEU A 94 2.17 0.56 -11.50
C LEU A 94 2.48 1.43 -10.28
N HIS A 95 1.63 1.35 -9.27
CA HIS A 95 1.78 2.04 -7.99
C HIS A 95 2.35 1.13 -6.91
N ARG A 96 3.66 0.93 -6.93
CA ARG A 96 4.37 0.17 -5.89
C ARG A 96 4.18 0.79 -4.50
N ASP A 97 3.95 2.09 -4.39
CA ASP A 97 3.61 2.76 -3.13
C ASP A 97 2.28 2.26 -2.53
N ALA A 98 1.26 2.02 -3.36
CA ALA A 98 0.00 1.40 -2.96
C ALA A 98 0.20 -0.03 -2.44
N MET A 99 1.03 -0.81 -3.14
CA MET A 99 1.40 -2.17 -2.73
C MET A 99 2.08 -2.16 -1.36
N MET A 100 3.02 -1.24 -1.13
CA MET A 100 3.69 -1.09 0.18
C MET A 100 2.71 -0.66 1.28
N MET A 101 1.74 0.21 0.98
CA MET A 101 0.70 0.55 1.94
C MET A 101 -0.16 -0.67 2.30
N TRP A 102 -0.43 -1.55 1.34
CA TRP A 102 -1.16 -2.79 1.61
C TRP A 102 -0.39 -3.76 2.51
N ILE A 103 0.93 -3.88 2.32
CA ILE A 103 1.80 -4.65 3.24
C ILE A 103 1.74 -4.06 4.66
N LYS A 104 1.78 -2.73 4.82
CA LYS A 104 1.64 -2.08 6.12
C LYS A 104 0.31 -2.42 6.80
N VAL A 105 -0.80 -2.37 6.05
CA VAL A 105 -2.12 -2.76 6.56
C VAL A 105 -2.12 -4.22 7.02
N ARG A 106 -1.48 -5.12 6.28
CA ARG A 106 -1.37 -6.53 6.67
C ARG A 106 -0.54 -6.73 7.93
N LEU A 107 0.62 -6.09 8.04
CA LEU A 107 1.44 -6.12 9.26
C LEU A 107 0.67 -5.63 10.49
N LEU A 108 -0.09 -4.53 10.35
CA LEU A 108 -0.93 -4.01 11.43
C LEU A 108 -2.06 -4.96 11.83
N ARG A 109 -2.58 -5.77 10.91
CA ARG A 109 -3.62 -6.77 11.20
C ARG A 109 -3.04 -8.00 11.88
N SER A 110 -1.84 -8.42 11.51
CA SER A 110 -1.15 -9.56 12.15
C SER A 110 -0.75 -9.27 13.59
N GLY A 111 -0.26 -8.06 13.89
CA GLY A 111 0.13 -7.68 15.26
C GLY A 111 -1.03 -7.33 16.21
N ARG A 112 -2.30 -7.48 15.77
CA ARG A 112 -3.49 -7.31 16.62
C ARG A 112 -4.08 -8.64 17.12
N GLY A 113 -3.43 -9.76 16.78
CA GLY A 113 -3.82 -11.11 17.21
C GLY A 113 -2.89 -11.72 18.26
N GLU A 114 -1.99 -10.91 18.84
CA GLU A 114 -1.10 -11.25 19.96
C GLU A 114 -1.53 -10.50 21.23
#